data_AF-A0A8T0ZMG7-F1
#
_entry.id   AF-A0A8T0ZMG7-F1
#
_cell.length_a   1.000
_cell.length_b   1.000
_cell.length_c   1.000
_cell.angle_alpha   90.00
_cell.angle_beta   90.00
_cell.angle_gamma   90.00
#
_symmetry.space_group_name_H-M   'P 1'
#
loop_
_entity.id
_entity.type
_entity.pdbx_description
1 polymer ?
#
loop_
_entity_poly.entity_id
_entity_poly.type
_entity_poly.pdbx_seq_one_letter_code
_entity_poly.pdbx_strand_id
1 'polypeptide(L)'
;MSRMATDADNNIVLSPEKPTAAVVFLHGLGDTGHGWSDAMTMLAKGLPHVKFVLPTASSMPVTLNAHACVVRHQVAGPCERRQR
;
A
#
# COMPACT_ATOMS: atom_id res chain seq x y z
N MET A 1 -14.62 -17.92 -3.54
CA MET A 1 -14.05 -17.27 -2.34
C MET A 1 -12.86 -16.44 -2.81
N SER A 2 -12.81 -15.14 -2.52
CA SER A 2 -11.72 -14.26 -2.99
C SER A 2 -10.39 -14.70 -2.38
N ARG A 3 -9.36 -14.89 -3.21
CA ARG A 3 -8.06 -15.37 -2.75
C ARG A 3 -7.21 -14.17 -2.32
N MET A 4 -6.77 -14.17 -1.06
CA MET A 4 -5.74 -13.24 -0.60
C MET A 4 -4.37 -13.81 -0.95
N ALA A 5 -3.58 -13.06 -1.70
CA ALA A 5 -2.22 -13.42 -2.08
C ALA A 5 -1.28 -12.26 -1.78
N THR A 6 -0.07 -12.59 -1.34
CA THR A 6 1.03 -11.63 -1.26
C THR A 6 1.86 -11.77 -2.54
N ASP A 7 2.10 -10.65 -3.22
CA ASP A 7 2.93 -10.60 -4.43
C ASP A 7 4.43 -10.52 -4.07
N ALA A 8 5.31 -10.68 -5.07
CA ALA A 8 6.77 -10.63 -4.91
C ALA A 8 7.27 -9.30 -4.28
N ASP A 9 6.52 -8.21 -4.47
CA ASP A 9 6.82 -6.88 -3.91
C ASP A 9 6.22 -6.66 -2.51
N ASN A 10 5.78 -7.72 -1.80
CA ASN A 10 5.11 -7.65 -0.50
C ASN A 10 3.80 -6.84 -0.52
N ASN A 11 3.11 -6.85 -1.65
CA ASN A 11 1.80 -6.24 -1.83
C ASN A 11 0.71 -7.25 -1.48
N ILE A 12 -0.31 -6.85 -0.72
CA ILE A 12 -1.46 -7.70 -0.43
C ILE A 12 -2.49 -7.51 -1.53
N VAL A 13 -2.90 -8.61 -2.15
CA VAL A 13 -3.85 -8.62 -3.27
C VAL A 13 -5.04 -9.49 -2.91
N LEU A 14 -6.23 -8.90 -2.91
CA LEU A 14 -7.50 -9.60 -2.81
C LEU A 14 -8.08 -9.69 -4.22
N SER A 15 -7.96 -10.86 -4.85
CA SER A 15 -8.47 -11.07 -6.22
C SER A 15 -9.72 -11.93 -6.22
N PRO A 16 -10.84 -11.45 -6.80
CA PRO A 16 -11.96 -12.31 -7.15
C PRO A 16 -11.65 -13.11 -8.42
N GLU A 17 -12.49 -14.10 -8.72
CA GLU A 17 -12.31 -15.00 -9.88
C GLU A 17 -12.54 -14.29 -11.22
N LYS A 18 -13.41 -13.26 -11.25
CA LYS A 18 -13.70 -12.43 -12.43
C LYS A 18 -13.74 -10.94 -12.04
N PRO A 19 -12.57 -10.29 -11.89
CA PRO A 19 -12.53 -8.87 -11.56
C PRO A 19 -12.98 -8.02 -12.75
N THR A 20 -13.92 -7.10 -12.53
CA THR A 20 -14.33 -6.07 -13.50
C THR A 20 -13.76 -4.69 -13.16
N ALA A 21 -13.35 -4.48 -11.91
CA ALA A 21 -12.74 -3.25 -11.44
C ALA A 21 -11.57 -3.55 -10.50
N ALA A 22 -10.65 -2.58 -10.36
CA ALA A 22 -9.52 -2.67 -9.46
C ALA A 22 -9.44 -1.42 -8.58
N VAL A 23 -9.14 -1.63 -7.30
CA VAL A 23 -8.93 -0.58 -6.30
C VAL A 23 -7.51 -0.72 -5.77
N VAL A 24 -6.72 0.33 -5.90
CA VAL A 24 -5.39 0.43 -5.29
C VAL A 24 -5.52 1.32 -4.07
N PHE A 25 -5.31 0.75 -2.88
CA PHE A 25 -5.42 1.48 -1.62
C PHE A 25 -4.04 1.81 -1.07
N LEU A 26 -3.73 3.10 -0.97
CA LEU A 26 -2.49 3.58 -0.37
C LEU A 26 -2.75 3.94 1.09
N HIS A 27 -2.10 3.22 2.00
CA HIS A 27 -2.20 3.48 3.43
C HIS A 27 -1.44 4.75 3.84
N GLY A 28 -1.72 5.25 5.05
CA GLY A 28 -1.07 6.44 5.61
C GLY A 28 0.40 6.21 6.01
N LEU A 29 1.07 7.31 6.39
CA LEU A 29 2.43 7.32 6.92
C LEU A 29 2.53 6.42 8.17
N GLY A 30 3.45 5.46 8.16
CA GLY A 30 3.71 4.57 9.30
C GLY A 30 2.79 3.35 9.41
N ASP A 31 1.86 3.14 8.47
CA ASP A 31 1.01 1.96 8.41
C ASP A 31 1.54 0.92 7.39
N THR A 32 0.87 -0.21 7.25
CA THR A 32 1.19 -1.28 6.28
C THR A 32 -0.06 -1.73 5.53
N GLY A 33 0.11 -2.35 4.36
CA GLY A 33 -1.02 -2.96 3.65
C GLY A 33 -1.72 -4.06 4.47
N HIS A 34 -1.01 -4.69 5.41
CA HIS A 34 -1.57 -5.70 6.31
C HIS A 34 -2.50 -5.11 7.37
N GLY A 35 -2.21 -3.90 7.87
CA GLY A 35 -3.10 -3.20 8.81
C GLY A 35 -4.50 -2.95 8.24
N TRP A 36 -4.62 -2.92 6.91
CA TRP A 36 -5.87 -2.66 6.18
C TRP A 36 -6.48 -3.89 5.52
N SER A 37 -5.85 -5.07 5.58
CA SER A 37 -6.32 -6.25 4.86
C SER A 37 -7.68 -6.75 5.35
N ASP A 38 -7.95 -6.64 6.66
CA ASP A 38 -9.23 -7.08 7.24
C ASP A 38 -10.38 -6.17 6.78
N ALA A 39 -10.15 -4.85 6.82
CA ALA A 39 -11.12 -3.86 6.32
C ALA A 39 -11.40 -4.06 4.82
N MET A 40 -10.37 -4.26 4.00
CA MET A 40 -10.55 -4.52 2.57
C MET A 40 -11.19 -5.89 2.29
N THR A 41 -10.97 -6.89 3.13
CA THR A 41 -11.65 -8.18 3.03
C THR A 41 -13.14 -8.05 3.32
N MET A 42 -13.53 -7.22 4.30
CA MET A 42 -14.94 -6.92 4.55
C MET A 42 -15.59 -6.21 3.35
N LEU A 43 -14.91 -5.23 2.75
CA LEU A 43 -15.40 -4.55 1.55
C LEU A 43 -15.47 -5.48 0.33
N ALA A 44 -14.49 -6.37 0.16
CA ALA A 44 -14.47 -7.34 -0.93
C ALA A 44 -15.64 -8.35 -0.86
N LYS A 45 -16.22 -8.60 0.32
CA LYS A 45 -17.45 -9.40 0.45
C LYS A 45 -18.67 -8.70 -0.15
N GLY A 46 -18.75 -7.37 -0.02
CA GLY A 46 -19.81 -6.56 -0.64
C GLY A 46 -19.59 -6.27 -2.12
N LEU A 47 -18.33 -6.35 -2.58
CA LEU A 47 -17.90 -6.03 -3.95
C LEU A 47 -17.16 -7.22 -4.58
N PRO A 48 -17.89 -8.30 -4.96
CA PRO A 48 -17.28 -9.55 -5.41
C PRO A 48 -16.59 -9.46 -6.79
N HIS A 49 -16.74 -8.34 -7.49
CA HIS A 49 -16.17 -8.08 -8.80
C HIS A 49 -14.96 -7.12 -8.75
N VAL A 50 -14.56 -6.68 -7.54
CA VAL A 50 -13.48 -5.72 -7.36
C VAL A 50 -12.23 -6.43 -6.86
N LYS A 51 -11.11 -6.20 -7.57
CA LYS A 51 -9.77 -6.58 -7.11
C LYS A 51 -9.22 -5.48 -6.21
N PHE A 52 -8.81 -5.81 -4.99
CA PHE A 52 -8.13 -4.86 -4.11
C PHE A 52 -6.63 -5.13 -4.09
N VAL A 53 -5.84 -4.07 -4.22
CA VAL A 53 -4.38 -4.10 -4.13
C VAL A 53 -3.96 -3.13 -3.04
N LEU A 54 -3.29 -3.64 -2.01
CA LEU A 54 -2.75 -2.89 -0.90
C LEU A 54 -1.22 -3.00 -0.94
N PRO A 55 -0.54 -2.08 -1.63
CA PRO A 55 0.92 -2.06 -1.60
C PRO A 55 1.41 -1.63 -0.22
N THR A 56 2.44 -2.31 0.28
CA THR A 56 3.16 -1.86 1.49
C THR A 56 4.34 -1.03 1.04
N ALA A 57 4.37 0.25 1.42
CA ALA A 57 5.47 1.14 1.07
C ALA A 57 6.80 0.64 1.67
N SER A 58 7.84 0.58 0.84
CA SER A 58 9.20 0.30 1.31
C SER A 58 9.66 1.41 2.26
N SER A 59 10.14 1.03 3.44
CA SER A 59 10.66 1.92 4.48
C SER A 59 11.78 2.80 3.92
N MET A 60 11.55 4.12 3.88
CA MET A 60 12.55 5.13 3.55
C MET A 60 12.44 6.31 4.53
N PRO A 61 13.57 6.98 4.84
CA PRO A 61 13.57 8.10 5.77
C PRO A 61 12.87 9.32 5.14
N VAL A 62 11.93 9.93 5.88
CA VAL A 62 11.31 11.20 5.50
C VAL A 62 11.88 12.36 6.32
N THR A 63 12.19 13.45 5.62
CA THR A 63 12.77 14.67 6.20
C THR A 63 11.77 15.48 7.02
N LEU A 64 10.47 15.31 6.78
CA LEU A 64 9.41 16.15 7.35
C LEU A 64 9.18 15.91 8.86
N ASN A 65 9.62 14.77 9.40
CA ASN A 65 9.27 14.34 10.76
C ASN A 65 10.48 13.84 11.55
N ALA A 66 11.61 14.56 11.49
CA ALA A 66 12.80 14.30 12.31
C ALA A 66 13.13 12.79 12.48
N HIS A 67 13.17 12.05 11.37
CA HIS A 67 13.53 10.62 11.27
C HIS A 67 12.43 9.56 11.55
N ALA A 68 11.13 9.86 11.52
CA ALA A 68 10.09 8.83 11.60
C ALA A 68 9.64 8.31 10.22
N CYS A 69 9.75 7.00 10.01
CA CYS A 69 9.73 6.25 8.75
C CYS A 69 8.38 6.18 7.97
N VAL A 70 8.52 5.81 6.69
CA VAL A 70 7.58 5.22 5.68
C VAL A 70 6.89 6.17 4.70
N VAL A 71 7.43 6.30 3.47
CA VAL A 71 6.62 6.55 2.26
C VAL A 71 7.28 5.98 1.01
N ARG A 72 6.46 5.39 0.14
CA ARG A 72 6.62 5.50 -1.31
C ARG A 72 5.28 5.89 -1.94
N HIS A 73 5.13 7.19 -2.16
CA HIS A 73 4.48 7.89 -3.29
C HIS A 73 4.57 9.42 -3.04
N GLN A 74 5.73 9.92 -2.60
CA GLN A 74 5.99 11.36 -2.52
C GLN A 74 7.19 11.65 -3.44
N VAL A 75 7.01 12.60 -4.37
CA VAL A 75 8.08 13.15 -5.21
C VAL A 75 9.23 13.58 -4.31
N ALA A 76 10.36 12.88 -4.39
CA ALA A 76 11.58 13.26 -3.71
C ALA A 76 12.11 14.55 -4.37
N GLY A 77 12.00 15.69 -3.68
CA GLY A 77 12.77 16.88 -4.02
C GLY A 77 14.27 16.61 -3.77
N PRO A 78 15.18 17.20 -4.57
CA PRO A 78 16.60 16.87 -4.50
C PRO A 78 17.21 17.24 -3.15
N CYS A 79 17.93 16.29 -2.57
CA CYS A 79 18.81 16.48 -1.41
C CYS A 79 20.05 17.26 -1.85
N GLU A 80 20.08 18.58 -1.63
CA GLU A 80 21.30 19.37 -1.82
C GLU A 80 21.99 19.59 -0.47
N ARG A 81 22.65 18.54 0.04
CA ARG A 81 23.69 18.71 1.07
C ARG A 81 24.95 19.25 0.40
N ARG A 82 25.04 20.58 0.31
CA ARG A 82 26.31 21.27 0.07
C ARG A 82 27.18 21.12 1.32
N GLN A 83 28.07 20.14 1.31
CA GLN A 83 29.10 19.99 2.33
C GLN A 83 30.03 21.23 2.27
N ARG A 84 30.06 22.01 3.35
CA ARG A 84 31.23 22.81 3.75
C ARG A 84 31.67 22.31 5.11
#